data_AF-A0A7C4J6X6-F1
#
_entry.id   AF-A0A7C4J6X6-F1
#
_cell.length_a   1.000
_cell.length_b   1.000
_cell.length_c   1.000
_cell.angle_alpha   90.00
_cell.angle_beta   90.00
_cell.angle_gamma   90.00
#
_symmetry.space_group_name_H-M   'P 1'
#
loop_
_entity.id
_entity.type
_entity.pdbx_description
1 polymer ?
#
loop_
_entity_poly.entity_id
_entity_poly.type
_entity_poly.pdbx_seq_one_letter_code
_entity_poly.pdbx_strand_id
1 'polypeptide(L)'
;MEHDLDLIIDQCLADIAAGKATPEACAARYPQYADLREQLRAALRLRAAQVPPLTPTQRAELRDRILARAAALPRPAAPVVHRPASPRRWSPQRWLPALAVAAVALIIVVGVVPAAAQSTLPGHALYPIKRLTEQVRVALASDAAQPEVHLDLARVRLGEYEQLAAQ
;
A
#
# COMPACT_ATOMS: atom_id res chain seq x y z
N MET A 1 5.62 -23.29 -1.98
CA MET A 1 6.98 -23.38 -1.41
C MET A 1 7.91 -22.32 -1.97
N GLU A 2 7.96 -22.10 -3.30
CA GLU A 2 8.78 -21.02 -3.90
C GLU A 2 8.38 -19.61 -3.42
N HIS A 3 7.08 -19.31 -3.40
CA HIS A 3 6.58 -17.99 -2.97
C HIS A 3 6.85 -17.66 -1.49
N ASP A 4 7.01 -18.67 -0.62
CA ASP A 4 7.38 -18.44 0.79
C ASP A 4 8.85 -18.06 0.93
N LEU A 5 9.73 -18.63 0.11
CA LEU A 5 11.15 -18.32 0.12
C LEU A 5 11.41 -16.88 -0.34
N ASP A 6 10.72 -16.44 -1.40
CA ASP A 6 10.83 -15.06 -1.89
C ASP A 6 10.42 -14.04 -0.82
N LEU A 7 9.30 -14.30 -0.13
CA LEU A 7 8.84 -13.45 0.97
C LEU A 7 9.86 -13.38 2.11
N ILE A 8 10.48 -14.52 2.45
CA ILE A 8 11.53 -14.59 3.48
C ILE A 8 12.78 -13.83 3.05
N ILE A 9 13.20 -13.94 1.80
CA ILE A 9 14.35 -13.21 1.25
C ILE A 9 14.09 -11.71 1.31
N ASP A 10 12.92 -11.25 0.85
CA ASP A 10 12.55 -9.84 0.84
C ASP A 10 12.53 -9.26 2.27
N GLN A 11 11.92 -9.99 3.20
CA GLN A 11 11.90 -9.61 4.61
C GLN A 11 13.32 -9.52 5.20
N CYS A 12 14.17 -10.52 4.95
CA CYS A 12 15.55 -10.51 5.43
C CYS A 12 16.35 -9.35 4.84
N LEU A 13 16.19 -9.05 3.55
CA LEU A 13 16.87 -7.94 2.90
C LEU A 13 16.41 -6.58 3.46
N ALA A 14 15.12 -6.43 3.77
CA ALA A 14 14.58 -5.23 4.40
C ALA A 14 15.13 -5.03 5.83
N ASP A 15 15.17 -6.10 6.63
CA ASP A 15 15.69 -6.04 8.00
C ASP A 15 17.20 -5.76 8.04
N ILE A 16 17.98 -6.31 7.10
CA ILE A 16 19.41 -6.00 6.94
C ILE A 16 19.60 -4.53 6.52
N ALA A 17 18.81 -4.03 5.56
CA ALA A 17 18.87 -2.63 5.14
C ALA A 17 18.50 -1.65 6.28
N ALA A 18 17.63 -2.07 7.19
CA ALA A 18 17.27 -1.31 8.40
C ALA A 18 18.28 -1.45 9.55
N GLY A 19 19.36 -2.24 9.38
CA GLY A 19 20.36 -2.49 10.42
C GLY A 19 19.88 -3.37 11.58
N LYS A 20 18.76 -4.09 11.40
CA LYS A 20 18.13 -4.92 12.44
C LYS A 20 18.67 -6.35 12.48
N ALA A 21 19.26 -6.82 11.38
CA ALA A 21 19.77 -8.18 11.25
C ALA A 21 21.01 -8.24 10.36
N THR A 22 21.78 -9.32 10.49
CA THR A 22 22.85 -9.70 9.57
C THR A 22 22.40 -10.88 8.69
N PRO A 23 23.03 -11.12 7.53
CA PRO A 23 22.74 -12.30 6.70
C PRO A 23 22.83 -13.62 7.48
N GLU A 24 23.78 -13.71 8.43
CA GLU A 24 23.97 -14.87 9.29
C GLU A 24 22.81 -15.02 10.29
N ALA A 25 22.38 -13.94 10.92
CA ALA A 25 21.26 -13.96 11.88
C ALA A 25 19.94 -14.29 11.19
N CYS A 26 19.71 -13.76 9.99
CA CYS A 26 18.56 -14.10 9.17
C CYS A 26 18.55 -15.58 8.76
N ALA A 27 19.69 -16.12 8.32
CA ALA A 27 19.77 -17.53 7.94
C ALA A 27 19.58 -18.47 9.13
N ALA A 28 20.08 -18.10 10.32
CA ALA A 28 19.87 -18.85 11.55
C ALA A 28 18.40 -18.91 11.98
N ARG A 29 17.59 -17.90 11.61
CA ARG A 29 16.15 -17.85 11.90
C ARG A 29 15.33 -18.80 11.02
N TYR A 30 15.86 -19.15 9.84
CA TYR A 30 15.20 -20.02 8.87
C TYR A 30 16.11 -21.20 8.47
N PRO A 31 16.42 -22.11 9.42
CA PRO A 31 17.33 -23.22 9.17
C PRO A 31 16.83 -24.21 8.12
N GLN A 32 15.52 -24.18 7.79
CA GLN A 32 14.95 -24.98 6.71
C GLN A 32 15.49 -24.64 5.31
N TYR A 33 16.11 -23.46 5.12
CA TYR A 33 16.68 -23.04 3.84
C TYR A 33 18.21 -22.99 3.94
N ALA A 34 18.87 -24.10 3.61
CA ALA A 34 20.33 -24.24 3.72
C ALA A 34 21.12 -23.19 2.91
N ASP A 35 20.60 -22.81 1.74
CA ASP A 35 21.26 -21.88 0.82
C ASP A 35 20.93 -20.40 1.04
N LEU A 36 20.00 -20.09 1.94
CA LEU A 36 19.49 -18.72 2.16
C LEU A 36 20.62 -17.73 2.47
N ARG A 37 21.61 -18.16 3.26
CA ARG A 37 22.78 -17.34 3.60
C ARG A 37 23.57 -16.91 2.37
N GLU A 38 23.84 -17.83 1.45
CA GLU A 38 24.62 -17.54 0.25
C GLU A 38 23.82 -16.71 -0.75
N GLN A 39 22.51 -16.95 -0.86
CA GLN A 39 21.60 -16.14 -1.67
C GLN A 39 21.54 -14.69 -1.17
N LEU A 40 21.40 -14.47 0.14
CA LEU A 40 21.42 -13.13 0.74
C LEU A 40 22.76 -12.41 0.49
N ARG A 41 23.89 -13.12 0.62
CA ARG A 41 25.21 -12.55 0.33
C ARG A 41 25.37 -12.14 -1.13
N ALA A 42 24.92 -12.99 -2.06
CA ALA A 42 24.95 -12.70 -3.48
C ALA A 42 24.09 -11.47 -3.81
N ALA A 43 22.86 -11.42 -3.29
CA ALA A 43 21.94 -10.29 -3.47
C ALA A 43 22.54 -8.98 -2.93
N LEU A 44 23.13 -9.00 -1.74
CA LEU A 44 23.77 -7.82 -1.14
C LEU A 44 24.99 -7.34 -1.94
N ARG A 45 25.81 -8.25 -2.48
CA ARG A 45 26.94 -7.90 -3.35
C ARG A 45 26.46 -7.25 -4.65
N LEU A 46 25.44 -7.82 -5.28
CA LEU A 46 24.86 -7.26 -6.50
C LEU A 46 24.29 -5.86 -6.25
N ARG A 47 23.56 -5.69 -5.14
CA ARG A 47 23.00 -4.39 -4.75
C ARG A 47 24.09 -3.35 -4.47
N ALA A 48 25.17 -3.75 -3.80
CA ALA A 48 26.31 -2.86 -3.56
C ALA A 48 27.02 -2.47 -4.88
N ALA A 49 27.14 -3.40 -5.82
CA ALA A 49 27.75 -3.14 -7.13
C ALA A 49 26.92 -2.18 -8.01
N GLN A 50 25.59 -2.17 -7.86
CA GLN A 50 24.70 -1.27 -8.59
C GLN A 50 24.73 0.18 -8.09
N VAL A 51 25.26 0.44 -6.89
CA VAL A 51 25.39 1.80 -6.37
C VAL A 51 26.78 2.31 -6.71
N PRO A 52 26.93 3.21 -7.71
CA PRO A 52 28.23 3.77 -8.05
C PRO A 52 28.82 4.49 -6.82
N PRO A 53 30.09 4.26 -6.48
CA PRO A 53 30.70 4.93 -5.34
C PRO A 53 30.77 6.43 -5.61
N LEU A 54 30.17 7.23 -4.73
CA LEU A 54 30.30 8.68 -4.78
C LEU A 54 31.71 9.09 -4.34
N THR A 55 32.37 9.94 -5.14
CA THR A 55 33.61 10.60 -4.73
C THR A 55 33.34 11.50 -3.51
N PRO A 56 34.37 11.83 -2.69
CA PRO A 56 34.19 12.73 -1.56
C PRO A 56 33.61 14.10 -1.97
N THR A 57 33.97 14.60 -3.15
CA THR A 57 33.44 15.86 -3.71
C THR A 57 31.96 15.74 -4.07
N GLN A 58 31.56 14.68 -4.79
CA GLN A 58 30.14 14.42 -5.12
C GLN A 58 29.27 14.27 -3.88
N ARG A 59 29.81 13.63 -2.82
CA ARG A 59 29.11 13.48 -1.54
C ARG A 59 28.91 14.83 -0.84
N ALA A 60 29.92 15.70 -0.85
CA ALA A 60 29.82 17.05 -0.29
C ALA A 60 28.77 17.88 -1.05
N GLU A 61 28.82 17.89 -2.39
CA GLU A 61 27.84 18.60 -3.22
C GLU A 61 26.41 18.09 -3.02
N LEU A 62 26.23 16.77 -2.88
CA LEU A 62 24.91 16.19 -2.62
C LEU A 62 24.40 16.60 -1.24
N ARG A 63 25.28 16.60 -0.23
CA ARG A 63 24.95 17.07 1.13
C ARG A 63 24.50 18.52 1.12
N ASP A 64 25.25 19.39 0.44
CA ASP A 64 24.92 20.82 0.35
C ASP A 64 23.58 21.04 -0.35
N ARG A 65 23.33 20.31 -1.45
CA ARG A 65 22.03 20.33 -2.14
C ARG A 65 20.87 19.89 -1.25
N ILE A 66 21.05 18.82 -0.46
CA ILE A 66 20.04 18.33 0.48
C ILE A 66 19.76 19.37 1.57
N LEU A 67 20.80 19.97 2.16
CA LEU A 67 20.66 20.99 3.20
C LEU A 67 19.99 22.25 2.66
N ALA A 68 20.36 22.71 1.47
CA ALA A 68 19.71 23.84 0.80
C ALA A 68 18.22 23.55 0.53
N ARG A 69 17.89 22.35 0.04
CA ARG A 69 16.49 21.92 -0.19
C ARG A 69 15.71 21.87 1.12
N ALA A 70 16.30 21.33 2.18
CA ALA A 70 15.68 21.25 3.50
C ALA A 70 15.44 22.64 4.11
N ALA A 71 16.36 23.58 3.92
CA ALA A 71 16.20 24.97 4.36
C ALA A 71 15.09 25.71 3.59
N ALA A 72 14.86 25.35 2.32
CA ALA A 72 13.80 25.90 1.48
C ALA A 72 12.42 25.25 1.73
N LEU A 73 12.35 24.12 2.44
CA LEU A 73 11.06 23.55 2.82
C LEU A 73 10.35 24.52 3.78
N PRO A 74 9.04 24.77 3.59
CA PRO A 74 8.26 25.52 4.55
C PRO A 74 8.42 24.83 5.90
N ARG A 75 8.88 25.58 6.92
CA ARG A 75 8.76 25.09 8.29
C ARG A 75 7.27 24.85 8.53
N PRO A 76 6.87 23.71 9.12
CA PRO A 76 5.52 23.58 9.62
C PRO A 76 5.29 24.82 10.48
N ALA A 77 4.30 25.63 10.11
CA ALA A 77 3.94 26.79 10.91
C ALA A 77 3.81 26.28 12.34
N ALA A 78 4.53 26.90 13.29
CA ALA A 78 4.30 26.63 14.71
C ALA A 78 2.78 26.63 14.88
N PRO A 79 2.18 25.62 15.54
CA PRO A 79 0.74 25.55 15.65
C PRO A 79 0.28 26.89 16.20
N VAL A 80 -0.37 27.67 15.34
CA VAL A 80 -1.02 28.88 15.77
C VAL A 80 -2.09 28.36 16.71
N VAL A 81 -1.82 28.47 18.01
CA VAL A 81 -2.82 28.22 19.03
C VAL A 81 -3.85 29.32 18.82
N HIS A 82 -4.78 29.07 17.91
CA HIS A 82 -5.98 29.84 17.77
C HIS A 82 -6.69 29.69 19.10
N ARG A 83 -6.52 30.67 20.00
CA ARG A 83 -7.46 30.88 21.09
C ARG A 83 -8.82 30.96 20.39
N PRO A 84 -9.77 30.03 20.64
CA PRO A 84 -11.06 30.11 20.01
C PRO A 84 -11.69 31.42 20.45
N ALA A 85 -11.75 32.39 19.54
CA ALA A 85 -12.58 33.55 19.71
C ALA A 85 -14.02 33.02 19.86
N SER A 86 -14.62 33.31 21.02
CA SER A 86 -16.06 33.26 21.37
C SER A 86 -16.90 32.22 20.62
N PRO A 87 -17.58 31.27 21.29
CA PRO A 87 -18.38 30.25 20.62
C PRO A 87 -19.48 30.92 19.78
N ARG A 88 -19.20 31.06 18.48
CA ARG A 88 -20.16 31.51 17.49
C ARG A 88 -21.22 30.43 17.48
N ARG A 89 -22.41 30.77 18.00
CA ARG A 89 -23.55 29.87 18.20
C ARG A 89 -23.67 28.93 17.01
N TRP A 90 -23.36 27.66 17.27
CA TRP A 90 -23.39 26.59 16.29
C TRP A 90 -24.86 26.40 15.90
N SER A 91 -25.22 26.85 14.70
CA SER A 91 -26.57 26.67 14.18
C SER A 91 -26.59 25.35 13.40
N PRO A 92 -27.26 24.29 13.90
CA PRO A 92 -27.33 23.01 13.19
C PRO A 92 -28.01 23.18 11.82
N GLN A 93 -28.83 24.21 11.64
CA GLN A 93 -29.55 24.55 10.42
C GLN A 93 -28.64 24.72 9.18
N ARG A 94 -27.38 25.14 9.37
CA ARG A 94 -26.44 25.40 8.26
C ARG A 94 -25.80 24.13 7.69
N TRP A 95 -25.91 23.00 8.38
CA TRP A 95 -25.27 21.74 7.98
C TRP A 95 -26.23 20.76 7.29
N LEU A 96 -27.55 20.98 7.41
CA LEU A 96 -28.56 20.16 6.71
C LEU A 96 -28.32 20.02 5.19
N PRO A 97 -28.02 21.09 4.41
CA PRO A 97 -27.79 20.93 2.99
C PRO A 97 -26.50 20.15 2.69
N ALA A 98 -25.45 20.33 3.49
CA ALA A 98 -24.20 19.58 3.33
C ALA A 98 -24.37 18.09 3.65
N LEU A 99 -25.17 17.76 4.68
CA LEU A 99 -25.52 16.37 5.01
C LEU A 99 -26.38 15.72 3.93
N ALA A 100 -27.32 16.46 3.34
CA ALA A 100 -28.14 15.95 2.24
C ALA A 100 -27.30 15.63 0.99
N VAL A 101 -26.36 16.51 0.62
CA VAL A 101 -25.42 16.24 -0.49
C VAL A 101 -24.52 15.04 -0.18
N ALA A 102 -24.01 14.94 1.05
CA ALA A 102 -23.20 13.80 1.48
C ALA A 102 -24.00 12.48 1.44
N ALA A 103 -25.26 12.50 1.86
CA ALA A 103 -26.14 11.32 1.82
C ALA A 103 -26.44 10.89 0.37
N VAL A 104 -26.72 11.83 -0.53
CA VAL A 104 -26.92 11.52 -1.96
C VAL A 104 -25.65 10.97 -2.59
N ALA A 105 -24.48 11.57 -2.31
CA ALA A 105 -23.20 11.06 -2.78
C ALA A 105 -22.93 9.63 -2.26
N LEU A 106 -23.26 9.37 -0.99
CA LEU A 106 -23.14 8.04 -0.39
C LEU A 106 -24.07 7.02 -1.09
N ILE A 107 -25.32 7.40 -1.39
CA ILE A 107 -26.27 6.54 -2.11
C ILE A 107 -25.77 6.23 -3.53
N ILE A 108 -25.17 7.21 -4.23
CA ILE A 108 -24.62 6.99 -5.57
C ILE A 108 -23.44 6.02 -5.52
N VAL A 109 -22.51 6.22 -4.56
CA VAL A 109 -21.32 5.38 -4.39
C VAL A 109 -21.69 3.94 -3.98
N VAL A 110 -22.68 3.77 -3.10
CA VAL A 110 -23.08 2.46 -2.57
C VAL A 110 -24.09 1.74 -3.48
N GLY A 111 -24.96 2.47 -4.19
CA GLY A 111 -26.06 1.90 -4.97
C GLY A 111 -25.80 1.77 -6.47
N VAL A 112 -25.26 2.82 -7.11
CA VAL A 112 -25.21 2.92 -8.58
C VAL A 112 -23.91 2.34 -9.15
N VAL A 113 -22.78 2.63 -8.50
CA VAL A 113 -21.46 2.24 -8.98
C VAL A 113 -21.23 0.72 -8.94
N PRO A 114 -21.66 -0.04 -7.91
CA PRO A 114 -21.45 -1.49 -7.88
C PRO A 114 -22.25 -2.24 -8.96
N ALA A 115 -23.43 -1.74 -9.35
CA ALA A 115 -24.25 -2.34 -10.41
C ALA A 115 -23.58 -2.19 -11.79
N ALA A 116 -23.02 -1.02 -12.09
CA ALA A 116 -22.26 -0.77 -13.32
C ALA A 116 -20.88 -1.44 -13.33
N ALA A 117 -20.28 -1.67 -12.16
CA ALA A 117 -18.97 -2.31 -12.03
C ALA A 117 -19.01 -3.84 -12.22
N GLN A 118 -20.19 -4.48 -12.14
CA GLN A 118 -20.30 -5.95 -12.30
C GLN A 118 -19.78 -6.43 -13.66
N SER A 119 -20.00 -5.65 -14.72
CA SER A 119 -19.53 -5.94 -16.08
C SER A 119 -18.15 -5.35 -16.40
N THR A 120 -17.41 -4.83 -15.41
CA THR A 120 -16.05 -4.32 -15.65
C THR A 120 -15.00 -5.41 -15.51
N LEU A 121 -14.12 -5.44 -16.50
CA LEU A 121 -12.96 -6.33 -16.57
C LEU A 121 -11.72 -5.66 -15.97
N PRO A 122 -10.68 -6.45 -15.62
CA PRO A 122 -9.38 -5.92 -15.26
C PRO A 122 -8.88 -4.91 -16.32
N GLY A 123 -8.45 -3.73 -15.88
CA GLY A 123 -8.01 -2.63 -16.76
C GLY A 123 -9.05 -1.55 -17.04
N HIS A 124 -10.33 -1.78 -16.73
CA HIS A 124 -11.36 -0.75 -16.83
C HIS A 124 -11.34 0.22 -15.64
N ALA A 125 -11.76 1.46 -15.86
CA ALA A 125 -11.72 2.53 -14.85
C ALA A 125 -12.48 2.23 -13.54
N LEU A 126 -13.55 1.44 -13.59
CA LEU A 126 -14.36 1.09 -12.41
C LEU A 126 -13.91 -0.23 -11.74
N TYR A 127 -12.95 -0.94 -12.31
CA TYR A 127 -12.45 -2.20 -11.74
C TYR A 127 -11.86 -2.05 -10.32
N PRO A 128 -11.15 -0.96 -9.96
CA PRO A 128 -10.73 -0.72 -8.58
C PRO A 128 -11.91 -0.67 -7.59
N ILE A 129 -13.07 -0.17 -8.03
CA ILE A 129 -14.27 -0.09 -7.19
C ILE A 129 -14.86 -1.48 -6.98
N LYS A 130 -14.90 -2.31 -8.02
CA LYS A 130 -15.26 -3.74 -7.91
C LYS A 130 -14.41 -4.44 -6.86
N ARG A 131 -13.08 -4.28 -6.93
CA ARG A 131 -12.12 -4.85 -5.95
C ARG A 131 -12.39 -4.39 -4.51
N LEU A 132 -12.70 -3.12 -4.31
CA LEU A 132 -13.06 -2.57 -3.00
C LEU A 132 -14.32 -3.25 -2.43
N THR A 133 -15.37 -3.42 -3.23
CA THR A 133 -16.61 -4.07 -2.77
C THR A 133 -16.40 -5.53 -2.39
N GLU A 134 -15.53 -6.25 -3.10
CA GLU A 134 -15.17 -7.64 -2.81
C GLU A 134 -14.34 -7.75 -1.52
N GLN A 135 -13.42 -6.82 -1.29
CA GLN A 135 -12.65 -6.75 -0.05
C GLN A 135 -13.54 -6.52 1.17
N VAL A 136 -14.57 -5.68 1.04
CA VAL A 136 -15.58 -5.48 2.10
C VAL A 136 -16.37 -6.78 2.33
N ARG A 137 -16.75 -7.52 1.26
CA ARG A 137 -17.40 -8.84 1.42
C ARG A 137 -16.53 -9.83 2.17
N VAL A 138 -15.23 -9.87 1.90
CA VAL A 138 -14.28 -10.73 2.63
C VAL A 138 -14.14 -10.29 4.09
N ALA A 139 -14.00 -8.98 4.33
CA ALA A 139 -13.82 -8.44 5.68
C ALA A 139 -15.05 -8.60 6.59
N LEU A 140 -16.26 -8.66 6.00
CA LEU A 140 -17.51 -8.88 6.72
C LEU A 140 -17.93 -10.36 6.79
N ALA A 141 -17.20 -11.26 6.13
CA ALA A 141 -17.48 -12.69 6.19
C ALA A 141 -17.09 -13.26 7.57
N SER A 142 -17.87 -14.20 8.09
CA SER A 142 -17.49 -14.97 9.27
C SER A 142 -16.43 -16.02 8.91
N ASP A 143 -15.67 -16.50 9.90
CA ASP A 143 -14.62 -17.51 9.70
C ASP A 143 -15.12 -18.77 8.97
N ALA A 144 -16.39 -19.16 9.21
CA ALA A 144 -17.02 -20.29 8.53
C ALA A 144 -17.42 -20.01 7.07
N ALA A 145 -17.75 -18.75 6.74
CA ALA A 145 -18.17 -18.33 5.40
C ALA A 145 -17.00 -17.82 4.53
N GLN A 146 -15.87 -17.47 5.15
CA GLN A 146 -14.71 -16.90 4.46
C GLN A 146 -14.16 -17.81 3.33
N PRO A 147 -14.05 -19.14 3.50
CA PRO A 147 -13.58 -20.02 2.42
C PRO A 147 -14.51 -20.01 1.20
N GLU A 148 -15.82 -19.98 1.42
CA GLU A 148 -16.82 -19.94 0.37
C GLU A 148 -16.77 -18.61 -0.40
N VAL A 149 -16.65 -17.49 0.32
CA VAL A 149 -16.48 -16.16 -0.29
C VAL A 149 -15.22 -16.11 -1.16
N HIS A 150 -14.11 -16.69 -0.72
CA HIS A 150 -12.89 -16.76 -1.53
C HIS A 150 -13.05 -17.64 -2.77
N LEU A 151 -13.75 -18.77 -2.68
CA LEU A 151 -14.03 -19.64 -3.83
C LEU A 151 -14.90 -18.94 -4.88
N ASP A 152 -15.91 -18.21 -4.45
CA ASP A 152 -16.77 -17.45 -5.37
C ASP A 152 -15.99 -16.34 -6.09
N LEU A 153 -15.14 -15.60 -5.37
CA LEU A 153 -14.27 -14.59 -5.99
C LEU A 153 -13.27 -15.22 -6.96
N ALA A 154 -12.76 -16.42 -6.68
CA ALA A 154 -11.88 -17.15 -7.58
C ALA A 154 -12.58 -17.57 -8.88
N ARG A 155 -13.83 -18.04 -8.80
CA ARG A 155 -14.66 -18.33 -9.99
C ARG A 155 -14.90 -17.09 -10.84
N VAL A 156 -15.18 -15.95 -10.19
CA VAL A 156 -15.32 -14.66 -10.90
C VAL A 156 -14.04 -14.31 -11.66
N ARG A 157 -12.85 -14.50 -11.06
CA ARG A 157 -11.57 -14.24 -11.75
C ARG A 157 -11.34 -15.13 -12.95
N LEU A 158 -11.69 -16.41 -12.86
CA LEU A 158 -11.59 -17.31 -14.01
C LEU A 158 -12.45 -16.80 -15.18
N GLY A 159 -13.71 -16.42 -14.91
CA GLY A 159 -14.57 -15.85 -15.95
C GLY A 159 -14.07 -14.53 -16.53
N GLU A 160 -13.45 -13.66 -15.72
CA GLU A 160 -12.80 -12.44 -16.22
C GLU A 160 -11.61 -12.74 -17.14
N TYR A 161 -10.78 -13.73 -16.80
CA TYR A 161 -9.66 -14.14 -17.65
C TYR A 161 -10.12 -14.78 -18.96
N GLU A 162 -11.17 -15.60 -18.93
CA GLU A 162 -11.79 -16.15 -20.14
C GLU A 162 -12.33 -15.04 -21.06
N GLN A 163 -12.98 -14.02 -20.50
CA GLN A 163 -13.47 -12.88 -21.26
C GLN A 163 -12.34 -12.01 -21.83
N LEU A 164 -11.22 -11.86 -21.13
CA LEU A 164 -10.03 -11.18 -21.65
C LEU A 164 -9.34 -11.99 -22.75
N ALA A 165 -9.30 -13.31 -22.63
CA ALA A 165 -8.70 -14.19 -23.63
C ALA A 165 -9.54 -14.30 -24.92
N ALA A 166 -10.83 -13.97 -24.85
CA ALA A 166 -11.74 -13.95 -25.99
C ALA A 166 -11.77 -12.59 -26.74
N GLN A 167 -10.98 -11.61 -26.30
CA GLN A 167 -10.80 -10.29 -26.94
C GLN A 167 -9.55 -10.28 -27.82
#